data_AF-A0A7V5J121-F1
#
_entry.id   AF-A0A7V5J121-F1
#
_cell.length_a   1.000
_cell.length_b   1.000
_cell.length_c   1.000
_cell.angle_alpha   90.00
_cell.angle_beta   90.00
_cell.angle_gamma   90.00
#
_symmetry.space_group_name_H-M   'P 1'
#
loop_
_entity.id
_entity.type
_entity.pdbx_description
1 polymer ?
#
loop_
_entity_poly.entity_id
_entity_poly.type
_entity_poly.pdbx_seq_one_letter_code
_entity_poly.pdbx_strand_id
1 'polypeptide(L)'
;MTNTIYQEKVTLLKKWAHAYYVDDNPIATDEEYDKLYHEVLDYETAHPEEVADDSPTKRVGGIVREEFTKAQHIKRMWSMEDVFNNEEVQEWLDRVVKNVGEVAYFCEPKFDGASMNLLYENGKLVRAITRGDGVIGEEVTDNVRTIRSVPLSIDYQGLIEIRGEVVIRKDDFEVINQERLANEEAPFANPRNAAAGSLRQLDSSITAKRRLVFYPWGLGENRLEQVNLSEKMNFIYRLGFLEPPYRQACQSIEEIEAFYHFIISKRDAIPMMMDGLVVKVDEVAKQEQLGYTVKVPKWMCAYKFPAIEKVTRVNAITLQVGRTGVITPVAEVEPVDVEGAVITRATLHNFDEIERKGVMVGDAVILIRSGDVIPKITKVLA
;
A
#
# COMPACT_ATOMS: atom_id res chain seq x y z
N MET A 1 29.53 26.48 12.42
CA MET A 1 29.13 26.27 11.01
C MET A 1 28.34 27.50 10.58
N THR A 2 28.42 27.96 9.33
CA THR A 2 27.55 29.05 8.83
C THR A 2 26.24 28.46 8.28
N ASN A 3 25.18 29.26 8.16
CA ASN A 3 23.91 28.81 7.57
C ASN A 3 24.09 28.22 6.16
N THR A 4 24.94 28.82 5.33
CA THR A 4 25.25 28.28 3.99
C THR A 4 25.84 26.88 4.03
N ILE A 5 26.85 26.64 4.88
CA ILE A 5 27.48 25.32 5.03
C ILE A 5 26.47 24.32 5.62
N TYR A 6 25.61 24.77 6.54
CA TYR A 6 24.52 23.95 7.06
C TYR A 6 23.58 23.48 5.94
N GLN A 7 23.12 24.37 5.07
CA GLN A 7 22.24 24.03 3.94
C GLN A 7 22.90 23.05 2.94
N GLU A 8 24.19 23.23 2.67
CA GLU A 8 24.97 22.28 1.87
C GLU A 8 25.04 20.89 2.52
N LYS A 9 25.26 20.82 3.84
CA LYS A 9 25.28 19.56 4.58
C LYS A 9 23.91 18.89 4.64
N VAL A 10 22.83 19.65 4.82
CA VAL A 10 21.46 19.13 4.72
C VAL A 10 21.20 18.54 3.33
N THR A 11 21.64 19.23 2.27
CA THR A 11 21.52 18.75 0.89
C THR A 11 22.28 17.44 0.69
N LEU A 12 23.51 17.34 1.20
CA LEU A 12 24.31 16.12 1.14
C LEU A 12 23.68 14.98 1.95
N LEU A 13 23.21 15.26 3.17
CA LEU A 13 22.56 14.27 4.03
C LEU A 13 21.29 13.73 3.40
N LYS A 14 20.48 14.59 2.76
CA LYS A 14 19.31 14.18 1.96
C LYS A 14 19.70 13.26 0.81
N LYS A 15 20.79 13.59 0.09
CA LYS A 15 21.30 12.75 -1.01
C LYS A 15 21.73 11.37 -0.52
N TRP A 16 22.44 11.30 0.60
CA TRP A 16 22.87 10.02 1.18
C TRP A 16 21.69 9.20 1.69
N ALA A 17 20.72 9.84 2.35
CA ALA A 17 19.49 9.18 2.78
C ALA A 17 18.70 8.63 1.58
N HIS A 18 18.59 9.40 0.48
CA HIS A 18 17.94 8.92 -0.74
C HIS A 18 18.65 7.69 -1.33
N ALA A 19 19.98 7.77 -1.48
CA ALA A 19 20.80 6.68 -1.99
C ALA A 19 20.62 5.38 -1.19
N TYR A 20 20.50 5.49 0.13
CA TYR A 20 20.28 4.36 1.02
C TYR A 20 18.83 3.84 0.97
N TYR A 21 17.83 4.70 1.17
CA TYR A 21 16.44 4.27 1.40
C TYR A 21 15.60 4.12 0.13
N VAL A 22 16.02 4.73 -0.97
CA VAL A 22 15.28 4.74 -2.24
C VAL A 22 16.05 3.96 -3.29
N ASP A 23 17.33 4.28 -3.50
CA ASP A 23 18.12 3.69 -4.58
C ASP A 23 18.72 2.32 -4.23
N ASP A 24 18.69 1.93 -2.94
CA ASP A 24 19.36 0.72 -2.41
C ASP A 24 20.85 0.64 -2.82
N ASN A 25 21.49 1.80 -2.92
CA ASN A 25 22.86 1.97 -3.40
C ASN A 25 23.57 3.06 -2.56
N PRO A 26 23.94 2.76 -1.30
CA PRO A 26 24.53 3.73 -0.40
C PRO A 26 25.84 4.29 -0.97
N ILE A 27 25.93 5.62 -1.03
CA ILE A 27 27.11 6.36 -1.54
C ILE A 27 28.00 6.92 -0.42
N ALA A 28 27.72 6.53 0.82
CA ALA A 28 28.48 6.83 2.02
C ALA A 28 28.37 5.63 2.97
N THR A 29 29.38 5.44 3.81
CA THR A 29 29.33 4.45 4.89
C THR A 29 28.40 4.91 6.02
N ASP A 30 27.91 3.97 6.83
CA ASP A 30 27.07 4.29 7.99
C ASP A 30 27.79 5.26 8.96
N GLU A 31 29.09 5.10 9.16
CA GLU A 31 29.90 5.99 10.00
C GLU A 31 29.97 7.42 9.44
N GLU A 32 30.15 7.57 8.13
CA GLU A 32 30.15 8.89 7.48
C GLU A 32 28.77 9.55 7.58
N TYR A 33 27.71 8.78 7.33
CA TYR A 33 26.34 9.26 7.44
C TYR A 33 26.01 9.74 8.85
N ASP A 34 26.31 8.93 9.87
CA ASP A 34 26.05 9.25 11.27
C ASP A 34 26.83 10.50 11.69
N LYS A 35 28.09 10.63 11.27
CA LYS A 35 28.88 11.84 11.52
C LYS A 35 28.23 13.08 10.92
N LEU A 36 27.83 13.02 9.65
CA LEU A 36 27.16 14.15 8.98
C LEU A 36 25.83 14.49 9.64
N TYR A 37 25.05 13.46 10.01
CA TYR A 37 23.79 13.60 10.72
C TYR A 37 23.97 14.33 12.05
N HIS A 38 24.97 13.94 12.85
CA HIS A 38 25.30 14.61 14.11
C HIS A 38 25.73 16.06 13.90
N GLU A 39 26.57 16.35 12.90
CA GLU A 39 26.99 17.72 12.58
C GLU A 39 25.81 18.63 12.18
N VAL A 40 24.81 18.08 11.47
CA VAL A 40 23.57 18.78 11.12
C VAL A 40 22.71 18.99 12.37
N LEU A 41 22.51 17.95 13.18
CA LEU A 41 21.70 18.00 14.40
C LEU A 41 22.25 18.99 15.43
N ASP A 42 23.57 19.03 15.62
CA ASP A 42 24.23 19.96 16.54
C ASP A 42 23.98 21.42 16.14
N TYR A 43 23.99 21.71 14.84
CA TYR A 43 23.69 23.05 14.33
C TYR A 43 22.24 23.44 14.59
N GLU A 44 21.31 22.55 14.28
CA GLU A 44 19.87 22.78 14.45
C GLU A 44 19.49 22.94 15.92
N THR A 45 20.16 22.21 16.81
CA THR A 45 20.00 22.34 18.26
C THR A 45 20.47 23.72 18.73
N ALA A 46 21.55 24.25 18.14
CA ALA A 46 22.09 25.56 18.47
C ALA A 46 21.34 26.73 17.80
N HIS A 47 20.62 26.50 16.69
CA HIS A 47 19.90 27.52 15.91
C HIS A 47 18.48 27.04 15.52
N PRO A 48 17.56 26.90 16.50
CA PRO A 48 16.22 26.34 16.26
C PRO A 48 15.39 27.10 15.21
N GLU A 49 15.64 28.40 15.03
CA GLU A 49 14.98 29.26 14.06
C GLU A 49 15.50 29.11 12.62
N GLU A 50 16.65 28.46 12.43
CA GLU A 50 17.29 28.27 11.11
C GLU A 50 17.11 26.86 10.54
N VAL A 51 16.40 25.98 11.25
CA VAL A 51 16.25 24.57 10.88
C VAL A 51 15.48 24.43 9.57
N ALA A 52 16.12 23.82 8.57
CA ALA A 52 15.50 23.53 7.28
C ALA A 52 14.23 22.69 7.45
N ASP A 53 13.14 23.06 6.77
CA ASP A 53 11.83 22.39 6.86
C ASP A 53 11.88 20.91 6.46
N ASP A 54 12.81 20.56 5.58
CA ASP A 54 13.00 19.26 4.97
C ASP A 54 14.26 18.54 5.45
N SER A 55 14.83 18.98 6.58
CA SER A 55 15.99 18.33 7.18
C SER A 55 15.68 16.87 7.58
N PRO A 56 16.58 15.90 7.28
CA PRO A 56 16.43 14.51 7.70
C PRO A 56 16.29 14.30 9.21
N THR A 57 16.81 15.22 10.03
CA THR A 57 16.70 15.19 11.49
C THR A 57 15.27 15.39 12.00
N LYS A 58 14.38 16.01 11.20
CA LYS A 58 12.95 16.16 11.52
C LYS A 58 12.16 14.85 11.42
N ARG A 59 12.79 13.74 11.01
CA ARG A 59 12.15 12.44 10.79
C ARG A 59 12.11 11.50 12.01
N VAL A 60 12.68 11.89 13.15
CA VAL A 60 12.74 11.07 14.38
C VAL A 60 11.34 10.80 14.96
N GLY A 61 10.33 11.57 14.56
CA GLY A 61 8.98 11.52 15.14
C GLY A 61 8.95 12.25 16.48
N GLY A 62 8.13 11.77 17.42
CA GLY A 62 8.03 12.31 18.79
C GLY A 62 6.91 13.34 19.00
N ILE A 63 6.14 13.63 17.94
CA ILE A 63 4.87 14.35 18.09
C ILE A 63 3.84 13.35 18.62
N VAL A 64 3.25 13.69 19.78
CA VAL A 64 2.17 12.95 20.43
C VAL A 64 0.88 13.75 20.27
N ARG A 65 -0.13 13.14 19.64
CA ARG A 65 -1.46 13.72 19.44
C ARG A 65 -2.48 13.08 20.38
N GLU A 66 -3.52 13.81 20.76
CA GLU A 66 -4.65 13.24 21.51
C GLU A 66 -5.56 12.40 20.57
N GLU A 67 -5.79 12.90 19.36
CA GLU A 67 -6.60 12.23 18.35
C GLU A 67 -6.18 12.60 16.91
N PHE A 68 -6.68 11.85 15.94
CA PHE A 68 -6.52 12.18 14.52
C PHE A 68 -7.63 13.13 14.06
N THR A 69 -7.23 14.21 13.38
CA THR A 69 -8.17 15.09 12.70
C THR A 69 -8.58 14.49 11.36
N LYS A 70 -9.80 14.82 10.91
CA LYS A 70 -10.29 14.42 9.58
C LYS A 70 -10.00 15.53 8.57
N ALA A 71 -9.63 15.14 7.36
CA ALA A 71 -9.39 16.05 6.25
C ALA A 71 -10.03 15.50 4.97
N GLN A 72 -10.51 16.41 4.13
CA GLN A 72 -11.09 16.08 2.84
C GLN A 72 -10.00 16.01 1.76
N HIS A 73 -10.10 15.02 0.87
CA HIS A 73 -9.25 14.92 -0.32
C HIS A 73 -9.68 15.96 -1.37
N ILE A 74 -8.73 16.55 -2.11
CA ILE A 74 -9.08 17.50 -3.19
C ILE A 74 -9.79 16.74 -4.31
N LYS A 75 -9.24 15.59 -4.69
CA LYS A 75 -9.90 14.61 -5.56
C LYS A 75 -10.23 13.35 -4.77
N ARG A 76 -11.42 12.80 -5.00
CA ARG A 76 -11.86 11.53 -4.40
C ARG A 76 -10.86 10.40 -4.69
N MET A 77 -10.53 9.62 -3.67
CA MET A 77 -9.82 8.34 -3.80
C MET A 77 -10.83 7.22 -4.01
N TRP A 78 -10.67 6.46 -5.10
CA TRP A 78 -11.58 5.39 -5.47
C TRP A 78 -11.03 4.02 -5.08
N SER A 79 -11.93 3.03 -4.99
CA SER A 79 -11.52 1.61 -4.97
C SER A 79 -11.35 1.10 -6.40
N MET A 80 -10.85 -0.12 -6.56
CA MET A 80 -10.66 -0.75 -7.88
C MET A 80 -11.76 -1.79 -8.12
N GLU A 81 -12.13 -2.02 -9.39
CA GLU A 81 -12.90 -3.21 -9.77
C GLU A 81 -11.99 -4.43 -9.64
N ASP A 82 -12.39 -5.46 -8.91
CA ASP A 82 -11.62 -6.70 -8.83
C ASP A 82 -12.01 -7.62 -10.01
N VAL A 83 -11.01 -8.17 -10.68
CA VAL A 83 -11.15 -9.23 -11.70
C VAL A 83 -10.26 -10.41 -11.34
N PHE A 84 -10.70 -11.64 -11.58
CA PHE A 84 -10.10 -12.85 -11.01
C PHE A 84 -9.59 -13.85 -12.05
N ASN A 85 -9.96 -13.69 -13.31
CA ASN A 85 -9.59 -14.60 -14.40
C ASN A 85 -9.42 -13.83 -15.71
N ASN A 86 -8.87 -14.52 -16.71
CA ASN A 86 -8.57 -13.95 -18.02
C ASN A 86 -9.85 -13.46 -18.73
N GLU A 87 -10.95 -14.19 -18.58
CA GLU A 87 -12.24 -13.84 -19.18
C GLU A 87 -12.77 -12.51 -18.64
N GLU A 88 -12.72 -12.29 -17.32
CA GLU A 88 -13.13 -11.03 -16.68
C GLU A 88 -12.22 -9.85 -17.08
N VAL A 89 -10.92 -10.11 -17.27
CA VAL A 89 -10.00 -9.10 -17.83
C VAL A 89 -10.40 -8.76 -19.26
N GLN A 90 -10.64 -9.75 -20.12
CA GLN A 90 -11.09 -9.52 -21.50
C GLN A 90 -12.39 -8.72 -21.54
N GLU A 91 -13.38 -9.07 -20.72
CA GLU A 91 -14.63 -8.32 -20.64
C GLU A 91 -14.41 -6.87 -20.22
N TRP A 92 -13.46 -6.61 -19.32
CA TRP A 92 -13.08 -5.25 -18.93
C TRP A 92 -12.41 -4.49 -20.10
N LEU A 93 -11.49 -5.12 -20.82
CA LEU A 93 -10.83 -4.56 -22.00
C LEU A 93 -11.84 -4.23 -23.10
N ASP A 94 -12.80 -5.12 -23.37
CA ASP A 94 -13.85 -4.91 -24.37
C ASP A 94 -14.73 -3.71 -24.00
N ARG A 95 -15.05 -3.53 -22.70
CA ARG A 95 -15.76 -2.34 -22.22
C ARG A 95 -14.94 -1.07 -22.45
N VAL A 96 -13.63 -1.09 -22.20
CA VAL A 96 -12.75 0.05 -22.47
C VAL A 96 -12.77 0.39 -23.96
N VAL A 97 -12.45 -0.58 -24.82
CA VAL A 97 -12.34 -0.38 -26.28
C VAL A 97 -13.66 0.11 -26.89
N LYS A 98 -14.80 -0.43 -26.44
CA LYS A 98 -16.12 0.00 -26.91
C LYS A 98 -16.39 1.49 -26.65
N ASN A 99 -15.86 2.06 -25.56
CA ASN A 99 -16.17 3.43 -25.15
C ASN A 99 -15.14 4.46 -25.64
N VAL A 100 -13.86 4.09 -25.78
CA VAL A 100 -12.77 5.02 -26.11
C VAL A 100 -11.85 4.57 -27.24
N GLY A 101 -12.14 3.44 -27.89
CA GLY A 101 -11.31 2.84 -28.93
C GLY A 101 -10.08 2.13 -28.35
N GLU A 102 -9.15 1.75 -29.23
CA GLU A 102 -7.90 1.08 -28.83
C GLU A 102 -7.04 1.99 -27.94
N VAL A 103 -6.44 1.40 -26.90
CA VAL A 103 -5.62 2.09 -25.90
C VAL A 103 -4.43 1.21 -25.49
N ALA A 104 -3.38 1.87 -25.01
CA ALA A 104 -2.34 1.20 -24.24
C ALA A 104 -2.73 1.14 -22.76
N TYR A 105 -2.18 0.16 -22.07
CA TYR A 105 -2.39 -0.08 -20.65
C TYR A 105 -1.07 0.06 -19.89
N PHE A 106 -1.13 0.61 -18.69
CA PHE A 106 -0.02 0.68 -17.76
C PHE A 106 -0.29 -0.27 -16.60
N CYS A 107 0.55 -1.30 -16.50
CA CYS A 107 0.40 -2.39 -15.54
C CYS A 107 1.45 -2.31 -14.43
N GLU A 108 1.02 -2.41 -13.18
CA GLU A 108 1.88 -2.31 -12.00
C GLU A 108 1.46 -3.33 -10.92
N PRO A 109 2.39 -3.84 -10.10
CA PRO A 109 2.06 -4.69 -8.96
C PRO A 109 1.03 -4.04 -8.04
N LYS A 110 0.04 -4.82 -7.63
CA LYS A 110 -0.91 -4.40 -6.62
C LYS A 110 -0.36 -4.73 -5.24
N PHE A 111 0.32 -3.77 -4.64
CA PHE A 111 0.80 -3.91 -3.27
C PHE A 111 -0.35 -3.99 -2.26
N ASP A 112 -0.15 -4.78 -1.21
CA ASP A 112 -1.14 -4.97 -0.14
C ASP A 112 -0.72 -4.18 1.11
N GLY A 113 -1.26 -2.97 1.24
CA GLY A 113 -0.90 -2.03 2.31
C GLY A 113 -2.04 -1.11 2.71
N ALA A 114 -1.68 0.12 3.08
CA ALA A 114 -2.61 1.19 3.40
C ALA A 114 -2.50 2.35 2.41
N SER A 115 -3.56 2.61 1.65
CA SER A 115 -3.60 3.71 0.69
C SER A 115 -3.47 5.09 1.35
N MET A 116 -2.64 5.93 0.74
CA MET A 116 -2.23 7.23 1.26
C MET A 116 -2.25 8.29 0.15
N ASN A 117 -2.68 9.50 0.50
CA ASN A 117 -2.67 10.67 -0.37
C ASN A 117 -1.76 11.75 0.24
N LEU A 118 -0.69 12.10 -0.47
CA LEU A 118 0.28 13.11 -0.09
C LEU A 118 0.01 14.40 -0.86
N LEU A 119 -0.22 15.50 -0.16
CA LEU A 119 -0.35 16.81 -0.75
C LEU A 119 0.96 17.57 -0.64
N TYR A 120 1.51 17.97 -1.79
CA TYR A 120 2.61 18.90 -1.88
C TYR A 120 2.13 20.23 -2.44
N GLU A 121 2.65 21.31 -1.86
CA GLU A 121 2.44 22.68 -2.35
C GLU A 121 3.79 23.38 -2.42
N ASN A 122 4.13 23.92 -3.60
CA ASN A 122 5.39 24.59 -3.87
C ASN A 122 6.61 23.75 -3.43
N GLY A 123 6.52 22.45 -3.68
CA GLY A 123 7.59 21.50 -3.43
C GLY A 123 7.70 21.03 -1.98
N LYS A 124 6.80 21.43 -1.07
CA LYS A 124 6.83 21.00 0.34
C LYS A 124 5.68 20.07 0.67
N LEU A 125 5.93 19.00 1.44
CA LEU A 125 4.89 18.12 1.96
C LEU A 125 4.05 18.88 3.01
N VAL A 126 2.82 19.24 2.64
CA VAL A 126 1.92 20.02 3.51
C VAL A 126 0.93 19.13 4.27
N ARG A 127 0.52 18.00 3.70
CA ARG A 127 -0.47 17.11 4.32
C ARG A 127 -0.35 15.68 3.83
N ALA A 128 -0.61 14.72 4.71
CA ALA A 128 -0.84 13.33 4.32
C ALA A 128 -2.17 12.83 4.89
N ILE A 129 -3.03 12.28 4.04
CA ILE A 129 -4.38 11.84 4.40
C ILE A 129 -4.57 10.37 4.03
N THR A 130 -5.04 9.55 4.97
CA THR A 130 -5.47 8.17 4.68
C THR A 130 -6.67 8.15 3.73
N ARG A 131 -6.97 7.01 3.10
CA ARG A 131 -8.13 6.92 2.19
C ARG A 131 -9.47 7.25 2.86
N GLY A 132 -9.70 6.73 4.07
CA GLY A 132 -11.01 6.78 4.74
C GLY A 132 -12.13 6.23 3.87
N ASP A 133 -13.20 7.01 3.68
CA ASP A 133 -14.33 6.67 2.80
C ASP A 133 -14.11 7.05 1.31
N GLY A 134 -12.92 7.55 1.00
CA GLY A 134 -12.51 8.04 -0.31
C GLY A 134 -12.72 9.54 -0.51
N VAL A 135 -13.56 10.20 0.30
CA VAL A 135 -13.78 11.64 0.28
C VAL A 135 -13.10 12.30 1.49
N ILE A 136 -13.26 11.71 2.66
CA ILE A 136 -12.67 12.15 3.92
C ILE A 136 -11.82 11.02 4.48
N GLY A 137 -10.60 11.37 4.89
CA GLY A 137 -9.70 10.50 5.62
C GLY A 137 -9.16 11.16 6.89
N GLU A 138 -8.31 10.42 7.58
CA GLU A 138 -7.57 10.90 8.75
C GLU A 138 -6.26 11.54 8.31
N GLU A 139 -5.94 12.70 8.87
CA GLU A 139 -4.67 13.39 8.64
C GLU A 139 -3.57 12.77 9.52
N VAL A 140 -2.57 12.17 8.86
CA VAL A 140 -1.44 11.46 9.49
C VAL A 140 -0.10 12.04 9.06
N THR A 141 -0.05 13.35 8.81
CA THR A 141 1.13 14.05 8.28
C THR A 141 2.39 13.79 9.11
N ASP A 142 2.31 13.82 10.43
CA ASP A 142 3.48 13.62 11.30
C ASP A 142 4.01 12.20 11.25
N ASN A 143 3.12 11.20 11.18
CA ASN A 143 3.49 9.79 10.97
C ASN A 143 4.15 9.59 9.60
N VAL A 144 3.63 10.24 8.56
CA VAL A 144 4.18 10.11 7.19
C VAL A 144 5.54 10.77 7.07
N ARG A 145 5.82 11.86 7.80
CA ARG A 145 7.15 12.50 7.83
C ARG A 145 8.25 11.54 8.29
N THR A 146 7.92 10.54 9.12
CA THR A 146 8.89 9.53 9.57
C THR A 146 9.20 8.46 8.51
N ILE A 147 8.42 8.39 7.42
CA ILE A 147 8.62 7.42 6.32
C ILE A 147 9.74 7.91 5.42
N ARG A 148 10.88 7.21 5.43
CA ARG A 148 12.10 7.67 4.77
C ARG A 148 11.99 7.73 3.25
N SER A 149 11.16 6.87 2.65
CA SER A 149 10.91 6.87 1.19
C SER A 149 9.94 7.97 0.73
N VAL A 150 9.41 8.80 1.64
CA VAL A 150 8.58 9.96 1.32
C VAL A 150 9.46 11.22 1.39
N PRO A 151 9.74 11.90 0.27
CA PRO A 151 10.49 13.16 0.29
C PRO A 151 9.72 14.25 1.07
N LEU A 152 10.37 14.95 2.01
CA LEU A 152 9.74 16.09 2.68
C LEU A 152 9.63 17.31 1.75
N SER A 153 10.53 17.38 0.77
CA SER A 153 10.51 18.34 -0.31
C SER A 153 10.79 17.67 -1.66
N ILE A 154 10.24 18.25 -2.73
CA ILE A 154 10.35 17.80 -4.11
C ILE A 154 10.60 19.00 -5.04
N ASP A 155 11.27 18.77 -6.16
CA ASP A 155 11.51 19.80 -7.19
C ASP A 155 10.26 20.00 -8.06
N TYR A 156 9.20 20.57 -7.47
CA TYR A 156 7.94 20.88 -8.16
C TYR A 156 7.25 22.10 -7.54
N GLN A 157 7.06 23.17 -8.32
CA GLN A 157 6.56 24.47 -7.83
C GLN A 157 5.02 24.63 -7.89
N GLY A 158 4.27 23.52 -7.86
CA GLY A 158 2.82 23.55 -7.96
C GLY A 158 2.13 22.77 -6.83
N LEU A 159 0.80 22.74 -6.91
CA LEU A 159 -0.04 21.87 -6.07
C LEU A 159 -0.14 20.49 -6.72
N ILE A 160 0.18 19.43 -5.97
CA ILE A 160 0.08 18.05 -6.46
C ILE A 160 -0.32 17.08 -5.34
N GLU A 161 -1.30 16.23 -5.63
CA GLU A 161 -1.66 15.05 -4.84
C GLU A 161 -0.98 13.81 -5.41
N ILE A 162 -0.08 13.21 -4.64
CA ILE A 162 0.60 11.95 -4.97
C ILE A 162 -0.05 10.83 -4.18
N ARG A 163 -0.61 9.83 -4.88
CA ARG A 163 -1.29 8.69 -4.28
C ARG A 163 -0.40 7.47 -4.32
N GLY A 164 -0.39 6.74 -3.23
CA GLY A 164 0.44 5.55 -3.11
C GLY A 164 -0.04 4.61 -2.02
N GLU A 165 0.75 3.57 -1.81
CA GLU A 165 0.51 2.55 -0.82
C GLU A 165 1.62 2.58 0.22
N VAL A 166 1.23 2.68 1.49
CA VAL A 166 2.14 2.49 2.62
C VAL A 166 2.18 1.01 2.96
N VAL A 167 3.36 0.42 2.91
CA VAL A 167 3.63 -1.01 3.05
C VAL A 167 4.74 -1.26 4.08
N ILE A 168 4.87 -2.52 4.48
CA ILE A 168 5.98 -3.02 5.31
C ILE A 168 6.66 -4.15 4.54
N ARG A 169 8.00 -4.18 4.57
CA ARG A 169 8.76 -5.27 3.96
C ARG A 169 8.50 -6.58 4.71
N LYS A 170 8.47 -7.71 4.02
CA LYS A 170 8.24 -9.04 4.63
C LYS A 170 9.19 -9.29 5.82
N ASP A 171 10.48 -9.02 5.64
CA ASP A 171 11.49 -9.20 6.69
C ASP A 171 11.29 -8.24 7.87
N ASP A 172 10.98 -6.97 7.61
CA ASP A 172 10.69 -5.99 8.66
C ASP A 172 9.40 -6.37 9.44
N PHE A 173 8.40 -6.95 8.77
CA PHE A 173 7.20 -7.46 9.42
C PHE A 173 7.51 -8.61 10.38
N GLU A 174 8.38 -9.55 9.99
CA GLU A 174 8.83 -10.63 10.86
C GLU A 174 9.55 -10.10 12.09
N VAL A 175 10.48 -9.16 11.92
CA VAL A 175 11.19 -8.49 13.02
C VAL A 175 10.21 -7.80 13.97
N ILE A 176 9.26 -7.02 13.43
CA ILE A 176 8.25 -6.32 14.24
C ILE A 176 7.41 -7.32 15.05
N ASN A 177 7.03 -8.46 14.47
CA ASN A 177 6.26 -9.47 15.19
C ASN A 177 7.08 -10.15 16.28
N GLN A 178 8.36 -10.42 16.05
CA GLN A 178 9.27 -10.94 17.07
C GLN A 178 9.41 -9.96 18.25
N GLU A 179 9.57 -8.67 17.98
CA GLU A 179 9.62 -7.62 19.01
C GLU A 179 8.32 -7.55 19.81
N ARG A 180 7.16 -7.63 19.14
CA ARG A 180 5.85 -7.64 19.81
C ARG A 180 5.69 -8.84 20.73
N LEU A 181 6.05 -10.04 20.27
CA LEU A 181 6.01 -11.25 21.09
C LEU A 181 6.95 -11.16 22.30
N ALA A 182 8.15 -10.59 22.13
CA ALA A 182 9.08 -10.37 23.24
C ALA A 182 8.54 -9.38 24.29
N ASN A 183 7.67 -8.46 23.89
CA ASN A 183 6.98 -7.50 24.75
C ASN A 183 5.60 -8.00 25.23
N GLU A 184 5.28 -9.29 25.05
CA GLU A 184 3.97 -9.88 25.40
C GLU A 184 2.76 -9.24 24.68
N GLU A 185 2.99 -8.60 23.54
CA GLU A 185 1.96 -8.03 22.69
C GLU A 185 1.48 -9.03 21.63
N ALA A 186 0.21 -8.94 21.24
CA ALA A 186 -0.31 -9.75 20.14
C ALA A 186 0.39 -9.40 18.82
N PRO A 187 0.89 -10.40 18.05
CA PRO A 187 1.51 -10.16 16.75
C PRO A 187 0.47 -9.65 15.76
N PHE A 188 0.93 -8.92 14.75
CA PHE A 188 0.09 -8.55 13.61
C PHE A 188 -0.19 -9.78 12.74
N ALA A 189 -1.42 -9.84 12.21
CA ALA A 189 -1.86 -10.95 11.38
C ALA A 189 -1.22 -10.94 9.97
N ASN A 190 -0.94 -9.78 9.40
CA ASN A 190 -0.29 -9.66 8.09
C ASN A 190 0.38 -8.27 7.92
N PRO A 191 1.26 -8.11 6.91
CA PRO A 191 1.97 -6.85 6.66
C PRO A 191 1.05 -5.65 6.42
N ARG A 192 -0.13 -5.85 5.82
CA ARG A 192 -1.11 -4.78 5.60
C ARG A 192 -1.67 -4.22 6.90
N ASN A 193 -2.12 -5.09 7.81
CA ASN A 193 -2.62 -4.68 9.12
C ASN A 193 -1.50 -4.04 9.96
N ALA A 194 -0.29 -4.58 9.85
CA ALA A 194 0.88 -3.97 10.47
C ALA A 194 1.13 -2.55 9.91
N ALA A 195 1.07 -2.35 8.59
CA ALA A 195 1.24 -1.04 7.96
C ALA A 195 0.17 -0.05 8.39
N ALA A 196 -1.12 -0.44 8.30
CA ALA A 196 -2.25 0.40 8.68
C ALA A 196 -2.22 0.77 10.18
N GLY A 197 -1.94 -0.20 11.06
CA GLY A 197 -1.83 0.03 12.49
C GLY A 197 -0.62 0.89 12.86
N SER A 198 0.52 0.67 12.21
CA SER A 198 1.76 1.42 12.43
C SER A 198 1.67 2.87 11.96
N LEU A 199 0.91 3.12 10.90
CA LEU A 199 0.67 4.47 10.37
C LEU A 199 -0.27 5.29 11.26
N ARG A 200 -1.20 4.63 11.96
CA ARG A 200 -2.22 5.27 12.81
C ARG A 200 -1.84 5.25 14.30
N GLN A 201 -0.59 5.64 14.60
CA GLN A 201 -0.11 5.79 15.96
C GLN A 201 -0.22 7.24 16.41
N LEU A 202 -0.80 7.47 17.59
CA LEU A 202 -0.90 8.82 18.16
C LEU A 202 0.46 9.43 18.48
N ASP A 203 1.45 8.57 18.81
CA ASP A 203 2.85 8.94 18.91
C ASP A 203 3.59 8.53 17.62
N SER A 204 4.03 9.53 16.86
CA SER A 204 4.80 9.35 15.62
C SER A 204 6.16 8.65 15.82
N SER A 205 6.72 8.65 17.04
CA SER A 205 7.95 7.92 17.36
C SER A 205 7.76 6.39 17.22
N ILE A 206 6.53 5.91 17.44
CA ILE A 206 6.18 4.50 17.23
C ILE A 206 6.20 4.21 15.73
N THR A 207 5.59 5.06 14.90
CA THR A 207 5.62 4.90 13.43
C THR A 207 7.05 4.88 12.90
N ALA A 208 7.93 5.75 13.40
CA ALA A 208 9.32 5.83 12.97
C ALA A 208 10.08 4.50 13.13
N LYS A 209 9.75 3.71 14.16
CA LYS A 209 10.35 2.39 14.42
C LYS A 209 9.85 1.27 13.51
N ARG A 210 8.70 1.47 12.84
CA ARG A 210 8.00 0.41 12.07
C ARG A 210 8.48 0.28 10.63
N ARG A 211 9.48 1.09 10.22
CA ARG A 211 10.15 1.01 8.91
C ARG A 211 9.17 0.94 7.74
N LEU A 212 8.12 1.75 7.82
CA LEU A 212 7.14 1.87 6.74
C LEU A 212 7.83 2.34 5.46
N VAL A 213 7.29 1.90 4.32
CA VAL A 213 7.73 2.29 2.98
C VAL A 213 6.51 2.77 2.20
N PHE A 214 6.68 3.76 1.34
CA PHE A 214 5.64 4.31 0.47
C PHE A 214 6.00 4.13 -1.00
N TYR A 215 5.10 3.52 -1.77
CA TYR A 215 5.19 3.39 -3.22
C TYR A 215 4.04 4.18 -3.89
N PRO A 216 4.33 5.24 -4.66
CA PRO A 216 3.30 5.95 -5.40
C PRO A 216 2.82 5.08 -6.58
N TRP A 217 1.52 5.12 -6.85
CA TRP A 217 0.87 4.38 -7.94
C TRP A 217 -0.08 5.25 -8.76
N GLY A 218 -0.28 6.51 -8.38
CA GLY A 218 -1.16 7.42 -9.11
C GLY A 218 -1.18 8.83 -8.56
N LEU A 219 -2.09 9.64 -9.10
CA LEU A 219 -2.22 11.05 -8.80
C LEU A 219 -3.67 11.42 -8.45
N GLY A 220 -3.82 12.46 -7.63
CA GLY A 220 -5.07 13.17 -7.43
C GLY A 220 -5.05 14.48 -8.21
N GLU A 221 -5.34 15.60 -7.54
CA GLU A 221 -5.17 16.95 -8.10
C GLU A 221 -3.73 17.16 -8.59
N ASN A 222 -3.56 17.57 -9.86
CA ASN A 222 -2.24 17.88 -10.44
C ASN A 222 -2.39 18.73 -11.70
N ARG A 223 -1.30 19.37 -12.12
CA ARG A 223 -1.22 20.16 -13.38
C ARG A 223 -0.13 19.64 -14.32
N LEU A 224 0.15 18.34 -14.27
CA LEU A 224 1.17 17.73 -15.12
C LEU A 224 0.69 17.68 -16.58
N GLU A 225 1.55 18.01 -17.53
CA GLU A 225 1.19 18.11 -18.96
C GLU A 225 1.32 16.79 -19.72
N GLN A 226 2.00 15.78 -19.15
CA GLN A 226 2.19 14.48 -19.78
C GLN A 226 0.84 13.83 -20.10
N VAL A 227 0.76 13.19 -21.26
CA VAL A 227 -0.48 12.59 -21.79
C VAL A 227 -0.77 11.25 -21.12
N ASN A 228 0.28 10.46 -20.90
CA ASN A 228 0.20 9.13 -20.34
C ASN A 228 0.43 9.13 -18.82
N LEU A 229 -0.29 8.27 -18.10
CA LEU A 229 -0.11 8.06 -16.67
C LEU A 229 1.29 7.52 -16.38
N SER A 230 1.79 6.59 -17.20
CA SER A 230 3.14 6.05 -17.10
C SER A 230 4.23 7.13 -17.13
N GLU A 231 4.09 8.12 -18.01
CA GLU A 231 4.98 9.29 -18.10
C GLU A 231 4.86 10.21 -16.88
N LYS A 232 3.63 10.46 -16.40
CA LYS A 232 3.40 11.19 -15.14
C LYS A 232 4.07 10.48 -13.97
N MET A 233 3.92 9.16 -13.85
CA MET A 233 4.54 8.37 -12.79
C MET A 233 6.07 8.38 -12.90
N ASN A 234 6.64 8.30 -14.11
CA ASN A 234 8.08 8.46 -14.32
C ASN A 234 8.57 9.84 -13.87
N PHE A 235 7.77 10.90 -14.00
CA PHE A 235 8.08 12.20 -13.41
C PHE A 235 8.09 12.14 -11.88
N ILE A 236 7.10 11.48 -11.26
CA ILE A 236 7.07 11.30 -9.80
C ILE A 236 8.30 10.53 -9.29
N TYR A 237 8.73 9.46 -9.96
CA TYR A 237 9.94 8.72 -9.57
C TYR A 237 11.19 9.61 -9.61
N ARG A 238 11.32 10.47 -10.63
CA ARG A 238 12.42 11.46 -10.72
C ARG A 238 12.41 12.52 -9.61
N LEU A 239 11.28 12.73 -8.93
CA LEU A 239 11.20 13.63 -7.78
C LEU A 239 11.74 12.99 -6.48
N GLY A 240 12.24 11.76 -6.55
CA GLY A 240 12.87 11.05 -5.43
C GLY A 240 11.93 10.08 -4.70
N PHE A 241 10.86 9.66 -5.36
CA PHE A 241 9.99 8.59 -4.86
C PHE A 241 10.45 7.23 -5.35
N LEU A 242 10.14 6.20 -4.56
CA LEU A 242 10.35 4.82 -4.95
C LEU A 242 9.58 4.45 -6.21
N GLU A 243 10.25 3.72 -7.07
CA GLU A 243 9.69 3.09 -8.25
C GLU A 243 9.28 1.64 -7.92
N PRO A 244 8.13 1.14 -8.39
CA PRO A 244 7.78 -0.27 -8.20
C PRO A 244 8.81 -1.16 -8.94
N PRO A 245 9.12 -2.35 -8.39
CA PRO A 245 10.20 -3.20 -8.90
C PRO A 245 9.98 -3.66 -10.34
N TYR A 246 8.72 -3.74 -10.75
CA TYR A 246 8.32 -4.09 -12.11
C TYR A 246 7.11 -3.25 -12.50
N ARG A 247 7.06 -2.85 -13.76
CA ARG A 247 5.90 -2.24 -14.42
C ARG A 247 6.03 -2.45 -15.92
N GLN A 248 4.91 -2.51 -16.62
CA GLN A 248 4.92 -2.76 -18.06
C GLN A 248 3.81 -1.97 -18.76
N ALA A 249 4.16 -1.37 -19.90
CA ALA A 249 3.17 -0.91 -20.85
C ALA A 249 2.72 -2.11 -21.69
N CYS A 250 1.41 -2.34 -21.78
CA CYS A 250 0.81 -3.44 -22.51
C CYS A 250 -0.18 -2.92 -23.56
N GLN A 251 -0.27 -3.58 -24.70
CA GLN A 251 -1.20 -3.23 -25.80
C GLN A 251 -2.31 -4.26 -25.99
N SER A 252 -2.18 -5.46 -25.40
CA SER A 252 -3.16 -6.53 -25.55
C SER A 252 -3.32 -7.36 -24.28
N ILE A 253 -4.33 -8.22 -24.26
CA ILE A 253 -4.55 -9.15 -23.15
C ILE A 253 -3.39 -10.13 -23.02
N GLU A 254 -2.79 -10.58 -24.11
CA GLU A 254 -1.66 -11.52 -24.09
C GLU A 254 -0.44 -10.91 -23.39
N GLU A 255 -0.18 -9.61 -23.61
CA GLU A 255 0.89 -8.90 -22.92
C GLU A 255 0.58 -8.70 -21.42
N ILE A 256 -0.69 -8.41 -21.09
CA ILE A 256 -1.15 -8.30 -19.70
C ILE A 256 -1.00 -9.65 -18.97
N GLU A 257 -1.43 -10.75 -19.58
CA GLU A 257 -1.31 -12.11 -19.04
C GLU A 257 0.15 -12.54 -18.87
N ALA A 258 0.98 -12.28 -19.88
CA ALA A 258 2.40 -12.58 -19.80
C ALA A 258 3.05 -11.83 -18.63
N PHE A 259 2.71 -10.55 -18.45
CA PHE A 259 3.21 -9.75 -17.32
C PHE A 259 2.64 -10.22 -15.98
N TYR A 260 1.36 -10.55 -15.93
CA TYR A 260 0.69 -11.08 -14.74
C TYR A 260 1.37 -12.37 -14.24
N HIS A 261 1.60 -13.35 -15.13
CA HIS A 261 2.32 -14.58 -14.81
C HIS A 261 3.78 -14.33 -14.42
N PHE A 262 4.43 -13.37 -15.08
CA PHE A 262 5.77 -12.95 -14.68
C PHE A 262 5.79 -12.40 -13.25
N ILE A 263 4.87 -11.51 -12.87
CA ILE A 263 4.79 -11.00 -11.50
C ILE A 263 4.50 -12.11 -10.49
N ILE A 264 3.59 -13.05 -10.79
CA ILE A 264 3.35 -14.23 -9.94
C ILE A 264 4.65 -15.00 -9.71
N SER A 265 5.44 -15.23 -10.76
CA SER A 265 6.72 -15.95 -10.65
C SER A 265 7.77 -15.22 -9.78
N LYS A 266 7.60 -13.90 -9.57
CA LYS A 266 8.46 -13.04 -8.76
C LYS A 266 7.88 -12.72 -7.38
N ARG A 267 6.66 -13.17 -7.08
CA ARG A 267 5.89 -12.80 -5.87
C ARG A 267 6.69 -13.03 -4.58
N ASP A 268 7.43 -14.13 -4.48
CA ASP A 268 8.21 -14.45 -3.29
C ASP A 268 9.47 -13.61 -3.17
N ALA A 269 10.14 -13.32 -4.30
CA ALA A 269 11.37 -12.54 -4.35
C ALA A 269 11.15 -11.03 -4.14
N ILE A 270 9.96 -10.52 -4.42
CA ILE A 270 9.64 -9.11 -4.18
C ILE A 270 9.46 -8.89 -2.67
N PRO A 271 10.15 -7.91 -2.05
CA PRO A 271 10.15 -7.80 -0.58
C PRO A 271 8.83 -7.29 0.00
N MET A 272 7.88 -6.84 -0.83
CA MET A 272 6.55 -6.38 -0.40
C MET A 272 5.50 -7.46 -0.65
N MET A 273 4.46 -7.47 0.19
CA MET A 273 3.25 -8.24 -0.10
C MET A 273 2.46 -7.64 -1.26
N MET A 274 1.85 -8.52 -2.04
CA MET A 274 1.02 -8.18 -3.18
C MET A 274 -0.10 -9.19 -3.35
N ASP A 275 -1.24 -8.68 -3.82
CA ASP A 275 -2.48 -9.43 -4.00
C ASP A 275 -2.98 -9.41 -5.45
N GLY A 276 -2.20 -8.88 -6.39
CA GLY A 276 -2.51 -8.91 -7.81
C GLY A 276 -1.66 -7.97 -8.66
N LEU A 277 -2.18 -7.68 -9.84
CA LEU A 277 -1.71 -6.67 -10.78
C LEU A 277 -2.79 -5.59 -10.92
N VAL A 278 -2.41 -4.32 -11.02
CA VAL A 278 -3.34 -3.25 -11.40
C VAL A 278 -3.15 -2.95 -12.88
N VAL A 279 -4.23 -3.06 -13.65
CA VAL A 279 -4.27 -2.71 -15.08
C VAL A 279 -4.97 -1.36 -15.21
N LYS A 280 -4.35 -0.38 -15.86
CA LYS A 280 -4.87 0.98 -16.01
C LYS A 280 -4.81 1.37 -17.47
N VAL A 281 -5.81 2.05 -18.00
CA VAL A 281 -5.69 2.75 -19.30
C VAL A 281 -4.61 3.81 -19.15
N ASP A 282 -3.60 3.83 -20.02
CA ASP A 282 -2.43 4.70 -19.83
C ASP A 282 -2.75 6.17 -20.16
N GLU A 283 -3.49 6.41 -21.24
CA GLU A 283 -3.82 7.77 -21.71
C GLU A 283 -4.84 8.46 -20.78
N VAL A 284 -4.44 9.56 -20.13
CA VAL A 284 -5.26 10.23 -19.11
C VAL A 284 -6.55 10.82 -19.66
N ALA A 285 -6.53 11.36 -20.88
CA ALA A 285 -7.74 11.89 -21.52
C ALA A 285 -8.83 10.80 -21.69
N LYS A 286 -8.41 9.56 -21.99
CA LYS A 286 -9.33 8.42 -22.10
C LYS A 286 -9.83 7.93 -20.73
N GLN A 287 -9.01 8.05 -19.67
CA GLN A 287 -9.48 7.81 -18.31
C GLN A 287 -10.63 8.76 -17.93
N GLU A 288 -10.50 10.04 -18.25
CA GLU A 288 -11.54 11.05 -18.00
C GLU A 288 -12.82 10.76 -18.80
N GLN A 289 -12.69 10.37 -20.07
CA GLN A 289 -13.82 10.01 -20.93
C GLN A 289 -14.58 8.76 -20.41
N LEU A 290 -13.86 7.73 -19.95
CA LEU A 290 -14.46 6.53 -19.35
C LEU A 290 -15.19 6.85 -18.04
N GLY A 291 -14.60 7.73 -17.24
CA GLY A 291 -15.16 8.19 -15.97
C GLY A 291 -15.27 7.09 -14.92
N TYR A 292 -16.31 7.17 -14.10
CA TYR A 292 -16.47 6.37 -12.89
C TYR A 292 -17.84 5.67 -12.85
N THR A 293 -17.90 4.58 -12.10
CA THR A 293 -19.16 4.05 -11.57
C THR A 293 -19.46 4.72 -10.24
N VAL A 294 -20.44 4.20 -9.49
CA VAL A 294 -20.73 4.65 -8.13
C VAL A 294 -19.54 4.41 -7.17
N LYS A 295 -18.71 3.40 -7.43
CA LYS A 295 -17.69 2.92 -6.48
C LYS A 295 -16.26 2.89 -7.01
N VAL A 296 -16.08 2.73 -8.33
CA VAL A 296 -14.76 2.44 -8.93
C VAL A 296 -14.60 3.19 -10.26
N PRO A 297 -13.36 3.53 -10.68
CA PRO A 297 -13.10 4.07 -12.01
C PRO A 297 -13.31 2.98 -13.07
N LYS A 298 -13.78 3.36 -14.27
CA LYS A 298 -13.95 2.41 -15.38
C LYS A 298 -12.66 2.16 -16.16
N TRP A 299 -11.62 2.91 -15.87
CA TRP A 299 -10.34 2.89 -16.56
C TRP A 299 -9.24 2.15 -15.82
N MET A 300 -9.55 1.50 -14.69
CA MET A 300 -8.61 0.60 -14.02
C MET A 300 -9.31 -0.58 -13.33
N CYS A 301 -8.64 -1.73 -13.30
CA CYS A 301 -9.05 -2.92 -12.55
C CYS A 301 -7.87 -3.52 -11.78
N ALA A 302 -8.19 -4.29 -10.74
CA ALA A 302 -7.26 -5.09 -9.96
C ALA A 302 -7.40 -6.54 -10.41
N TYR A 303 -6.45 -7.02 -11.22
CA TYR A 303 -6.35 -8.40 -11.61
C TYR A 303 -5.71 -9.22 -10.49
N LYS A 304 -6.55 -9.86 -9.67
CA LYS A 304 -6.17 -10.51 -8.42
C LYS A 304 -5.45 -11.83 -8.66
N PHE A 305 -4.42 -12.08 -7.86
CA PHE A 305 -3.79 -13.40 -7.85
C PHE A 305 -4.76 -14.48 -7.39
N PRO A 306 -4.57 -15.74 -7.83
CA PRO A 306 -5.33 -16.85 -7.32
C PRO A 306 -5.14 -16.91 -5.81
N ALA A 307 -6.24 -17.08 -5.08
CA ALA A 307 -6.19 -17.24 -3.64
C ALA A 307 -5.35 -18.49 -3.30
N ILE A 308 -4.51 -18.40 -2.26
CA ILE A 308 -3.76 -19.57 -1.80
C ILE A 308 -4.76 -20.52 -1.13
N GLU A 309 -4.86 -21.73 -1.69
CA GLU A 309 -5.65 -22.81 -1.13
C GLU A 309 -4.86 -23.54 -0.05
N LYS A 310 -5.49 -23.77 1.10
CA LYS A 310 -4.94 -24.61 2.18
C LYS A 310 -5.97 -25.62 2.61
N VAL A 311 -5.51 -26.83 2.91
CA VAL A 311 -6.36 -27.87 3.48
C VAL A 311 -6.29 -27.77 5.00
N THR A 312 -7.45 -27.81 5.65
CA THR A 312 -7.59 -27.90 7.10
C THR A 312 -8.78 -28.79 7.46
N ARG A 313 -8.98 -29.10 8.74
CA ARG A 313 -10.12 -29.89 9.22
C ARG A 313 -11.16 -29.02 9.92
N VAL A 314 -12.44 -29.27 9.70
CA VAL A 314 -13.52 -28.63 10.47
C VAL A 314 -13.63 -29.28 11.85
N ASN A 315 -13.34 -28.53 12.91
CA ASN A 315 -13.43 -29.01 14.30
C ASN A 315 -14.84 -28.83 14.88
N ALA A 316 -15.51 -27.73 14.54
CA ALA A 316 -16.87 -27.44 14.98
C ALA A 316 -17.54 -26.43 14.03
N ILE A 317 -18.86 -26.28 14.16
CA ILE A 317 -19.61 -25.20 13.51
C ILE A 317 -20.32 -24.39 14.59
N THR A 318 -19.99 -23.10 14.69
CA THR A 318 -20.62 -22.16 15.62
C THR A 318 -21.62 -21.27 14.88
N LEU A 319 -22.71 -20.91 15.55
CA LEU A 319 -23.75 -20.04 15.00
C LEU A 319 -23.62 -18.65 15.60
N GLN A 320 -23.40 -17.64 14.75
CA GLN A 320 -23.30 -16.24 15.17
C GLN A 320 -24.58 -15.49 14.83
N VAL A 321 -25.12 -14.74 15.79
CA VAL A 321 -26.27 -13.86 15.57
C VAL A 321 -25.77 -12.47 15.23
N GLY A 322 -26.01 -12.03 14.00
CA GLY A 322 -25.66 -10.68 13.53
C GLY A 322 -26.53 -9.60 14.15
N ARG A 323 -26.13 -8.33 13.99
CA ARG A 323 -26.85 -7.15 14.53
C ARG A 323 -28.30 -7.03 14.07
N THR A 324 -28.62 -7.61 12.90
CA THR A 324 -29.96 -7.64 12.31
C THR A 324 -30.74 -8.93 12.64
N GLY A 325 -30.21 -9.80 13.51
CA GLY A 325 -30.81 -11.08 13.88
C GLY A 325 -30.50 -12.24 12.93
N VAL A 326 -29.76 -11.99 11.84
CA VAL A 326 -29.34 -13.04 10.89
C VAL A 326 -28.39 -14.02 11.56
N ILE A 327 -28.70 -15.32 11.50
CA ILE A 327 -27.85 -16.39 12.02
C ILE A 327 -26.87 -16.81 10.91
N THR A 328 -25.57 -16.59 11.15
CA THR A 328 -24.49 -16.92 10.22
C THR A 328 -23.69 -18.09 10.78
N PRO A 329 -23.59 -19.23 10.06
CA PRO A 329 -22.76 -20.32 10.48
C PRO A 329 -21.27 -20.06 10.17
N VAL A 330 -20.42 -20.44 11.12
CA VAL A 330 -18.96 -20.27 11.05
C VAL A 330 -18.31 -21.61 11.36
N ALA A 331 -17.43 -22.09 10.48
CA ALA A 331 -16.60 -23.25 10.75
C ALA A 331 -15.43 -22.85 11.65
N GLU A 332 -15.31 -23.51 12.81
CA GLU A 332 -14.07 -23.54 13.59
C GLU A 332 -13.19 -24.62 12.96
N VAL A 333 -12.02 -24.23 12.46
CA VAL A 333 -11.11 -25.13 11.74
C VAL A 333 -9.83 -25.38 12.53
N GLU A 334 -9.15 -26.47 12.21
CA GLU A 334 -7.80 -26.71 12.71
C GLU A 334 -6.88 -25.55 12.28
N PRO A 335 -6.08 -24.97 13.19
CA PRO A 335 -5.25 -23.81 12.88
C PRO A 335 -4.36 -24.07 11.67
N VAL A 336 -4.51 -23.26 10.62
CA VAL A 336 -3.71 -23.37 9.39
C VAL A 336 -3.15 -22.01 9.00
N ASP A 337 -1.86 -21.95 8.67
CA ASP A 337 -1.25 -20.72 8.17
C ASP A 337 -1.60 -20.48 6.71
N VAL A 338 -2.21 -19.33 6.42
CA VAL A 338 -2.49 -18.84 5.06
C VAL A 338 -1.98 -17.41 4.94
N GLU A 339 -0.91 -17.23 4.16
CA GLU A 339 -0.24 -15.94 3.93
C GLU A 339 0.20 -15.25 5.23
N GLY A 340 0.75 -16.00 6.19
CA GLY A 340 1.34 -15.47 7.42
C GLY A 340 0.33 -15.18 8.53
N ALA A 341 -0.95 -15.54 8.33
CA ALA A 341 -1.92 -15.54 9.40
C ALA A 341 -2.54 -16.91 9.63
N VAL A 342 -2.62 -17.25 10.92
CA VAL A 342 -3.23 -18.47 11.42
C VAL A 342 -4.75 -18.34 11.34
N ILE A 343 -5.34 -19.13 10.46
CA ILE A 343 -6.78 -19.23 10.31
C ILE A 343 -7.31 -20.33 11.21
N THR A 344 -8.17 -19.94 12.14
CA THR A 344 -8.91 -20.85 13.03
C THR A 344 -10.42 -20.83 12.75
N ARG A 345 -10.88 -19.89 11.92
CA ARG A 345 -12.30 -19.72 11.58
C ARG A 345 -12.49 -19.40 10.11
N ALA A 346 -13.54 -19.96 9.52
CA ALA A 346 -13.94 -19.69 8.15
C ALA A 346 -15.46 -19.52 8.05
N THR A 347 -15.91 -18.57 7.23
CA THR A 347 -17.35 -18.40 7.00
C THR A 347 -17.90 -19.55 6.18
N LEU A 348 -19.09 -20.03 6.55
CA LEU A 348 -19.90 -20.95 5.76
C LEU A 348 -21.01 -20.20 4.99
N HIS A 349 -21.04 -18.87 5.06
CA HIS A 349 -22.02 -17.96 4.47
C HIS A 349 -23.45 -18.11 5.02
N ASN A 350 -24.11 -19.24 4.78
CA ASN A 350 -25.47 -19.54 5.20
C ASN A 350 -25.71 -21.07 5.23
N PHE A 351 -26.90 -21.50 5.68
CA PHE A 351 -27.23 -22.92 5.79
C PHE A 351 -27.34 -23.61 4.43
N ASP A 352 -27.85 -22.92 3.41
CA ASP A 352 -27.95 -23.45 2.03
C ASP A 352 -26.56 -23.80 1.47
N GLU A 353 -25.55 -22.99 1.78
CA GLU A 353 -24.17 -23.21 1.32
C GLU A 353 -23.50 -24.37 2.06
N ILE A 354 -23.88 -24.65 3.32
CA ILE A 354 -23.46 -25.86 4.04
C ILE A 354 -24.04 -27.09 3.36
N GLU A 355 -25.35 -27.09 3.09
CA GLU A 355 -26.03 -28.20 2.43
C GLU A 355 -25.47 -28.43 1.02
N ARG A 356 -25.28 -27.37 0.24
CA ARG A 356 -24.71 -27.44 -1.12
C ARG A 356 -23.31 -28.04 -1.13
N LYS A 357 -22.46 -27.70 -0.15
CA LYS A 357 -21.08 -28.22 -0.06
C LYS A 357 -21.00 -29.55 0.68
N GLY A 358 -22.04 -29.93 1.43
CA GLY A 358 -22.05 -31.10 2.29
C GLY A 358 -21.04 -31.04 3.44
N VAL A 359 -20.72 -29.84 3.94
CA VAL A 359 -19.68 -29.68 4.99
C VAL A 359 -20.18 -30.24 6.31
N MET A 360 -19.43 -31.19 6.87
CA MET A 360 -19.65 -31.78 8.18
C MET A 360 -18.50 -31.47 9.14
N VAL A 361 -18.78 -31.56 10.44
CA VAL A 361 -17.73 -31.57 11.46
C VAL A 361 -16.86 -32.81 11.29
N GLY A 362 -15.55 -32.63 11.25
CA GLY A 362 -14.56 -33.67 11.01
C GLY A 362 -14.02 -33.70 9.59
N ASP A 363 -14.68 -33.05 8.62
CA ASP A 363 -14.25 -33.07 7.22
C ASP A 363 -12.92 -32.34 7.01
N ALA A 364 -12.12 -32.84 6.08
CA ALA A 364 -11.03 -32.06 5.51
C ALA A 364 -11.63 -31.11 4.46
N VAL A 365 -11.24 -29.83 4.50
CA VAL A 365 -11.80 -28.78 3.66
C VAL A 365 -10.69 -27.94 3.05
N ILE A 366 -10.91 -27.50 1.82
CA ILE A 366 -10.11 -26.45 1.20
C ILE A 366 -10.62 -25.10 1.69
N LEU A 367 -9.71 -24.33 2.26
CA LEU A 367 -9.87 -22.97 2.70
C LEU A 367 -9.07 -22.06 1.77
N ILE A 368 -9.68 -20.94 1.42
CA ILE A 368 -8.97 -19.86 0.74
C ILE A 368 -9.04 -18.58 1.56
N ARG A 369 -7.98 -17.80 1.45
CA ARG A 369 -7.91 -16.44 1.91
C ARG A 369 -7.42 -15.56 0.77
N SER A 370 -8.05 -14.40 0.60
CA SER A 370 -7.59 -13.36 -0.33
C SER A 370 -7.42 -12.07 0.45
N GLY A 371 -6.16 -11.67 0.71
CA GLY A 371 -5.85 -10.46 1.49
C GLY A 371 -6.50 -10.44 2.88
N ASP A 372 -7.15 -9.33 3.23
CA ASP A 372 -7.87 -9.12 4.51
C ASP A 372 -9.32 -9.63 4.53
N VAL A 373 -9.75 -10.42 3.54
CA VAL A 373 -11.13 -10.93 3.49
C VAL A 373 -11.29 -12.13 4.43
N ILE A 374 -12.49 -12.26 5.03
CA ILE A 374 -12.88 -13.39 5.88
C ILE A 374 -12.60 -14.70 5.13
N PRO A 375 -11.79 -15.61 5.71
CA PRO A 375 -11.50 -16.90 5.10
C PRO A 375 -12.78 -17.68 4.83
N LYS A 376 -12.85 -18.39 3.70
CA LYS A 376 -14.03 -19.16 3.31
C LYS A 376 -13.64 -20.56 2.88
N ILE A 377 -14.51 -21.51 3.20
CA ILE A 377 -14.39 -22.90 2.73
C ILE A 377 -14.88 -22.95 1.28
N THR A 378 -14.07 -23.47 0.37
CA THR A 378 -14.43 -23.61 -1.06
C THR A 378 -14.92 -25.00 -1.39
N LYS A 379 -14.32 -26.04 -0.78
CA LYS A 379 -14.58 -27.44 -1.14
C LYS A 379 -14.36 -28.38 0.05
N VAL A 380 -15.14 -29.46 0.11
CA VAL A 380 -14.91 -30.61 1.01
C VAL A 380 -14.05 -31.65 0.30
N LEU A 381 -13.02 -32.13 0.98
CA LEU A 381 -12.16 -33.24 0.59
C LEU A 381 -12.55 -34.43 1.47
N ALA A 382 -13.46 -35.25 0.97
CA ALA A 382 -13.95 -36.43 1.66
C ALA A 382 -12.84 -37.45 1.96
#